data_AF-A0A1B9XXG8-F1
#
_entry.id   AF-A0A1B9XXG8-F1
#
_cell.length_a   1.000
_cell.length_b   1.000
_cell.length_c   1.000
_cell.angle_alpha   90.00
_cell.angle_beta   90.00
_cell.angle_gamma   90.00
#
_symmetry.space_group_name_H-M   'P 1'
#
loop_
_entity.id
_entity.type
_entity.pdbx_description
1 polymer ?
#
loop_
_entity_poly.entity_id
_entity_poly.type
_entity_poly.pdbx_seq_one_letter_code
_entity_poly.pdbx_strand_id
1 'polypeptide(L)'
;MTEQVNFNKVINILNEELEAKYASKDMIIPFPEFEYKQNHHYFTYSKDYQHNNLITFLKCHVYISGMYEPNENSEAKVVDISKEWFNKYMDTLIKLKF
;
A
#
# COMPACT_ATOMS: atom_id res chain seq x y z
N MET A 1 -22.58 -12.30 8.40
CA MET A 1 -22.50 -11.29 7.34
C MET A 1 -21.03 -11.04 7.11
N THR A 2 -20.51 -11.31 5.93
CA THR A 2 -19.12 -10.96 5.56
C THR A 2 -19.05 -9.43 5.52
N GLU A 3 -18.23 -8.83 6.38
CA GLU A 3 -17.95 -7.39 6.32
C GLU A 3 -17.42 -7.07 4.92
N GLN A 4 -18.10 -6.17 4.21
CA GLN A 4 -17.62 -5.72 2.92
C GLN A 4 -16.51 -4.70 3.16
N VAL A 5 -15.26 -5.11 2.92
CA VAL A 5 -14.08 -4.24 3.08
C VAL A 5 -14.22 -2.97 2.25
N ASN A 6 -14.11 -1.80 2.89
CA ASN A 6 -14.05 -0.52 2.21
C ASN A 6 -12.60 -0.19 1.82
N PHE A 7 -12.21 -0.51 0.58
CA PHE A 7 -10.86 -0.27 0.09
C PHE A 7 -10.47 1.21 0.03
N ASN A 8 -11.42 2.13 -0.17
CA ASN A 8 -11.11 3.56 -0.13
C ASN A 8 -10.64 3.99 1.27
N LYS A 9 -11.29 3.46 2.32
CA LYS A 9 -10.88 3.71 3.71
C LYS A 9 -9.50 3.11 3.98
N VAL A 10 -9.23 1.90 3.51
CA VAL A 10 -7.90 1.26 3.62
C VAL A 10 -6.81 2.11 2.98
N ILE A 11 -7.03 2.61 1.76
CA ILE A 11 -6.06 3.45 1.05
C ILE A 11 -5.80 4.76 1.80
N ASN A 12 -6.84 5.39 2.36
CA ASN A 12 -6.67 6.61 3.14
C ASN A 12 -5.81 6.36 4.39
N ILE A 13 -6.08 5.30 5.15
CA ILE A 13 -5.27 4.93 6.33
C ILE A 13 -3.80 4.75 5.94
N LEU A 14 -3.52 3.99 4.88
CA LEU A 14 -2.16 3.72 4.45
C LEU A 14 -1.41 4.99 3.99
N ASN A 15 -2.09 5.88 3.27
CA ASN A 15 -1.50 7.14 2.81
C ASN A 15 -1.30 8.13 3.95
N GLU A 16 -2.25 8.29 4.88
CA GLU A 16 -2.11 9.16 6.05
C GLU A 16 -0.92 8.72 6.94
N GLU A 17 -0.73 7.40 7.13
CA GLU A 17 0.41 6.89 7.89
C GLU A 17 1.75 7.14 7.19
N LEU A 18 1.82 7.00 5.86
CA LEU A 18 3.02 7.36 5.09
C LEU A 18 3.28 8.86 5.15
N GLU A 19 2.25 9.69 4.95
CA GLU A 19 2.40 11.14 5.07
C GLU A 19 2.89 11.53 6.46
N ALA A 20 2.33 10.98 7.54
CA ALA A 20 2.81 11.25 8.90
C ALA A 20 4.28 10.84 9.09
N LYS A 21 4.70 9.72 8.51
CA LYS A 21 6.07 9.20 8.61
C LYS A 21 7.07 10.04 7.79
N TYR A 22 6.70 10.44 6.57
CA TYR A 22 7.60 11.06 5.58
C TYR A 22 7.47 12.59 5.46
N ALA A 23 6.38 13.20 5.94
CA ALA A 23 6.25 14.66 6.04
C ALA A 23 6.96 15.22 7.29
N SER A 24 7.37 14.37 8.23
CA SER A 24 8.34 14.76 9.27
C SER A 24 9.68 15.04 8.57
N LYS A 25 10.19 16.27 8.69
CA LYS A 25 11.32 16.83 7.93
C LYS A 25 12.67 16.10 8.07
N ASP A 26 12.72 14.97 8.79
CA ASP A 26 13.94 14.32 9.25
C ASP A 26 14.37 13.09 8.42
N MET A 27 13.60 12.68 7.41
CA MET A 27 14.04 11.64 6.47
C MET A 27 13.93 12.09 5.01
N ILE A 28 14.99 12.73 4.52
CA ILE A 28 15.27 12.86 3.08
C ILE A 28 15.73 11.49 2.58
N ILE A 29 14.81 10.54 2.40
CA ILE A 29 15.08 9.43 1.49
C ILE A 29 14.73 9.98 0.10
N PRO A 30 15.71 10.27 -0.77
CA PRO A 30 15.42 10.59 -2.16
C PRO A 30 14.83 9.33 -2.79
N PHE A 31 13.51 9.26 -2.84
CA PHE A 31 12.85 8.37 -3.79
C PHE A 31 13.28 8.83 -5.18
N PRO A 32 13.85 7.94 -6.02
CA PRO A 32 14.38 8.32 -7.33
C PRO A 32 13.27 9.00 -8.12
N GLU A 33 13.49 10.28 -8.45
CA GLU A 33 12.67 11.20 -9.26
C GLU A 33 11.34 10.63 -9.78
N PHE A 34 10.40 10.36 -8.88
CA PHE A 34 8.99 10.27 -9.25
C PHE A 34 8.44 11.69 -9.10
N GLU A 35 7.97 12.24 -10.21
CA GLU A 35 7.51 13.62 -10.37
C GLU A 35 6.78 14.13 -9.11
N TYR A 36 7.48 14.99 -8.37
CA TYR A 36 7.10 15.65 -7.12
C TYR A 36 5.95 16.67 -7.29
N LYS A 37 4.98 16.38 -8.18
CA LYS A 37 3.89 17.31 -8.53
C LYS A 37 2.55 16.82 -7.97
N GLN A 38 2.27 17.33 -6.77
CA GLN A 38 0.96 17.82 -6.32
C GLN A 38 -0.19 16.84 -6.02
N ASN A 39 -0.03 15.51 -6.04
CA ASN A 39 -1.00 14.61 -5.40
C ASN A 39 -0.28 13.37 -4.84
N HIS A 40 0.05 13.38 -3.54
CA HIS A 40 0.72 12.26 -2.86
C HIS A 40 -0.23 11.06 -2.65
N HIS A 41 -0.51 10.30 -3.70
CA HIS A 41 -1.12 8.99 -3.56
C HIS A 41 -0.04 7.91 -3.69
N TYR A 42 0.53 7.52 -2.55
CA TYR A 42 1.55 6.46 -2.47
C TYR A 42 0.93 5.10 -2.75
N PHE A 43 -0.17 4.79 -2.05
CA PHE A 43 -0.99 3.61 -2.28
C PHE A 43 -2.19 3.93 -3.17
N THR A 44 -2.51 3.01 -4.06
CA THR A 44 -3.70 3.07 -4.93
C THR A 44 -4.48 1.76 -4.90
N TYR A 45 -5.78 1.85 -5.21
CA TYR A 45 -6.70 0.71 -5.30
C TYR A 45 -7.17 0.51 -6.74
N SER A 46 -7.21 -0.75 -7.18
CA SER A 46 -7.73 -1.15 -8.49
C SER A 46 -8.29 -2.58 -8.43
N LYS A 47 -8.75 -3.09 -9.58
CA LYS A 47 -9.09 -4.51 -9.75
C LYS A 47 -8.24 -5.16 -10.83
N ASP A 48 -7.88 -6.42 -10.63
CA ASP A 48 -7.22 -7.22 -11.65
C ASP A 48 -8.20 -7.75 -12.70
N TYR A 49 -7.68 -8.50 -13.68
CA TYR A 49 -8.47 -9.14 -14.74
C TYR A 49 -9.43 -10.22 -14.23
N GLN A 50 -9.22 -10.74 -13.00
CA GLN A 50 -10.10 -11.70 -12.33
C GLN A 50 -11.07 -11.02 -11.36
N HIS A 51 -11.15 -9.69 -11.35
CA HIS A 51 -11.95 -8.88 -10.43
C HIS A 51 -11.50 -8.93 -8.96
N ASN A 52 -10.28 -9.39 -8.67
CA ASN A 52 -9.69 -9.30 -7.34
C ASN A 52 -9.35 -7.84 -7.00
N ASN A 53 -9.52 -7.47 -5.74
CA ASN A 53 -9.13 -6.17 -5.23
C ASN A 53 -7.61 -6.09 -5.09
N LEU A 54 -6.99 -5.07 -5.68
CA LEU A 54 -5.56 -4.83 -5.65
C LEU A 54 -5.24 -3.55 -4.88
N ILE A 55 -4.23 -3.61 -4.03
CA ILE A 55 -3.57 -2.41 -3.50
C ILE A 55 -2.15 -2.39 -4.03
N THR A 56 -1.73 -1.23 -4.55
CA THR A 56 -0.39 -1.05 -5.10
C THR A 56 0.33 0.11 -4.46
N PHE A 57 1.65 0.00 -4.30
CA PHE A 57 2.56 1.09 -3.93
C PHE A 57 3.53 1.33 -5.09
N LEU A 58 3.57 2.54 -5.66
CA LEU A 58 4.41 2.86 -6.83
C LEU A 58 4.38 1.79 -7.95
N LYS A 59 3.19 1.27 -8.26
CA LYS A 59 2.92 0.20 -9.25
C LYS A 59 3.31 -1.23 -8.83
N CYS A 60 3.88 -1.44 -7.64
CA CYS A 60 4.10 -2.77 -7.08
C CYS A 60 2.87 -3.25 -6.30
N HIS A 61 2.43 -4.49 -6.54
CA HIS A 61 1.32 -5.08 -5.80
C HIS A 61 1.76 -5.40 -4.37
N VAL A 62 1.03 -4.86 -3.39
CA VAL A 62 1.26 -5.13 -1.96
C VAL A 62 0.10 -5.90 -1.32
N TYR A 63 -1.03 -6.03 -2.03
CA TYR A 63 -2.18 -6.83 -1.61
C TYR A 63 -3.02 -7.27 -2.82
N ILE A 64 -3.55 -8.50 -2.77
CA ILE A 64 -4.46 -9.09 -3.76
C ILE A 64 -5.52 -9.92 -3.02
N SER A 65 -6.81 -9.54 -3.12
CA SER A 65 -7.87 -10.22 -2.33
C SER A 65 -8.08 -11.69 -2.67
N GLY A 66 -7.76 -12.12 -3.90
CA GLY A 66 -7.89 -13.51 -4.33
C GLY A 66 -6.91 -14.49 -3.68
N MET A 67 -5.94 -13.99 -2.89
CA MET A 67 -4.99 -14.80 -2.14
C MET A 67 -5.45 -15.17 -0.72
N TYR A 68 -6.57 -14.62 -0.25
CA TYR A 68 -7.03 -14.74 1.13
C TYR A 68 -8.50 -15.15 1.18
N GLU A 69 -8.86 -15.95 2.19
CA GLU A 69 -10.23 -16.44 2.36
C GLU A 69 -11.22 -15.29 2.69
N PRO A 70 -12.44 -15.27 2.10
CA PRO A 70 -13.38 -14.15 2.23
C PRO A 70 -13.84 -13.86 3.67
N ASN A 71 -13.92 -14.88 4.51
CA ASN A 71 -14.33 -14.79 5.92
C ASN A 71 -13.25 -14.21 6.82
N GLU A 72 -12.03 -14.04 6.31
CA GLU A 72 -10.92 -13.47 7.06
C GLU A 72 -10.65 -12.00 6.69
N ASN A 73 -11.33 -11.46 5.68
CA ASN A 73 -11.03 -10.13 5.14
C ASN A 73 -11.77 -9.02 5.88
N SER A 74 -11.07 -8.33 6.77
CA SER A 74 -11.48 -7.06 7.39
C SER A 74 -10.56 -5.92 6.92
N GLU A 75 -11.01 -4.67 7.04
CA GLU A 75 -10.18 -3.50 6.72
C GLU A 75 -8.84 -3.53 7.47
N ALA A 76 -8.86 -3.90 8.75
CA ALA A 76 -7.66 -4.00 9.58
C ALA A 76 -6.67 -5.04 9.03
N LYS A 77 -7.16 -6.24 8.65
CA LYS A 77 -6.29 -7.28 8.07
C LYS A 77 -5.67 -6.83 6.74
N VAL A 78 -6.44 -6.17 5.89
CA VAL A 78 -5.93 -5.66 4.60
C VAL A 78 -4.85 -4.60 4.82
N VAL A 79 -5.03 -3.71 5.81
CA VAL A 79 -4.02 -2.72 6.20
C VAL A 79 -2.73 -3.43 6.65
N ASP A 80 -2.83 -4.42 7.56
CA ASP A 80 -1.67 -5.12 8.10
C ASP A 80 -0.88 -5.88 7.03
N ILE A 81 -1.56 -6.62 6.15
CA ILE A 81 -0.91 -7.34 5.04
C ILE A 81 -0.23 -6.36 4.08
N SER A 82 -0.90 -5.26 3.73
CA SER A 82 -0.34 -4.24 2.83
C SER A 82 0.93 -3.63 3.40
N LYS A 83 0.96 -3.36 4.72
CA LYS A 83 2.15 -2.88 5.43
C LYS A 83 3.27 -3.92 5.44
N GLU A 84 2.95 -5.19 5.71
CA GLU A 84 3.94 -6.26 5.71
C GLU A 84 4.65 -6.37 4.36
N TRP A 85 3.89 -6.45 3.27
CA TRP A 85 4.45 -6.53 1.91
C TRP A 85 5.18 -5.26 1.49
N PHE A 86 4.65 -4.09 1.84
CA PHE A 86 5.33 -2.82 1.64
C PHE A 86 6.71 -2.80 2.32
N ASN A 87 6.79 -3.19 3.60
CA ASN A 87 8.05 -3.22 4.34
C ASN A 87 9.03 -4.22 3.73
N LYS A 88 8.58 -5.42 3.33
CA LYS A 88 9.43 -6.40 2.61
C LYS A 88 9.96 -5.83 1.30
N TYR A 89 9.13 -5.11 0.55
CA TYR A 89 9.53 -4.45 -0.69
C TYR A 89 10.59 -3.38 -0.43
N MET A 90 10.38 -2.49 0.54
CA MET A 90 11.34 -1.46 0.93
C MET A 90 12.66 -2.06 1.43
N ASP A 91 12.62 -3.10 2.26
CA ASP A 91 13.80 -3.81 2.73
C ASP A 91 14.59 -4.43 1.58
N THR A 92 13.88 -4.99 0.60
CA THR A 92 14.50 -5.56 -0.61
C THR A 92 15.16 -4.48 -1.46
N LEU A 93 14.48 -3.34 -1.70
CA LEU A 93 15.05 -2.21 -2.43
C LEU A 93 16.31 -1.65 -1.75
N ILE A 94 16.30 -1.53 -0.41
CA ILE A 94 17.46 -1.06 0.35
C ILE A 94 18.64 -2.03 0.19
N LYS A 95 18.40 -3.34 0.26
CA LYS A 95 19.42 -4.39 0.09
C LYS A 95 19.98 -4.45 -1.33
N LEU A 96 19.18 -4.10 -2.34
CA LEU A 96 19.57 -4.12 -3.76
C LEU A 96 20.31 -2.86 -4.22
N LYS A 97 20.57 -1.88 -3.34
CA LYS A 97 21.40 -0.71 -3.71
C LYS A 97 22.81 -1.16 -4.09
N PHE A 98 23.14 -1.04 -5.38
CA PHE A 98 24.48 -1.21 -5.95
C PHE A 98 25.38 -0.01 -5.66
#